data_AF-A0A5D0RMD6-F1
#
_entry.id   AF-A0A5D0RMD6-F1
#
_cell.length_a   1.000
_cell.length_b   1.000
_cell.length_c   1.000
_cell.angle_alpha   90.00
_cell.angle_beta   90.00
_cell.angle_gamma   90.00
#
_symmetry.space_group_name_H-M   'P 1'
#
loop_
_entity.id
_entity.type
_entity.pdbx_description
1 polymer ?
#
loop_
_entity_poly.entity_id
_entity_poly.type
_entity_poly.pdbx_seq_one_letter_code
_entity_poly.pdbx_strand_id
1 'polypeptide(L)'
;MENFLFEEFSRRYKITGASSSVKQIYRLINHFLEFVTHKYPYVKKIEMINQDHRNAFYRYLKKKGQQGKISKSYIKDYLYAANKLFKEIGKPELCYDVSKILKSFESIKTIDVTLEEFNNIKTCRRKYGKVIVP
;
A
#
# COMPACT_ATOMS: atom_id res chain seq x y z
N MET A 1 20.65 9.78 -4.17
CA MET A 1 21.19 8.62 -3.45
C MET A 1 20.65 7.39 -4.14
N GLU A 2 21.51 6.59 -4.76
CA GLU A 2 21.12 5.29 -5.29
C GLU A 2 20.77 4.34 -4.14
N ASN A 3 19.68 3.59 -4.29
CA ASN A 3 19.23 2.66 -3.27
C ASN A 3 20.01 1.35 -3.36
N PHE A 4 21.08 1.23 -2.58
CA PHE A 4 21.97 0.07 -2.61
C PHE A 4 21.25 -1.27 -2.33
N LEU A 5 20.20 -1.28 -1.49
CA LEU A 5 19.40 -2.49 -1.27
C LEU A 5 18.64 -2.89 -2.53
N PHE A 6 18.16 -1.92 -3.30
CA PHE A 6 17.47 -2.22 -4.57
C PHE A 6 18.43 -2.69 -5.65
N GLU A 7 19.65 -2.16 -5.69
CA GLU A 7 20.70 -2.67 -6.58
C GLU A 7 21.08 -4.10 -6.25
N GLU A 8 21.30 -4.41 -4.97
CA GLU A 8 21.54 -5.78 -4.53
C GLU A 8 20.38 -6.70 -4.97
N PHE A 9 19.14 -6.21 -4.86
CA PHE A 9 17.95 -7.00 -5.18
C PHE A 9 17.88 -7.30 -6.67
N SER A 10 17.98 -6.26 -7.50
CA SER A 10 17.87 -6.36 -8.96
C SER A 10 19.03 -7.14 -9.60
N ARG A 11 20.20 -7.16 -8.97
CA ARG A 11 21.33 -7.99 -9.42
C ARG A 11 21.14 -9.47 -9.07
N ARG A 12 20.68 -9.77 -7.85
CA ARG A 12 20.58 -11.16 -7.35
C ARG A 12 19.28 -11.87 -7.71
N TYR A 13 18.19 -11.14 -7.82
CA TYR A 13 16.84 -11.70 -7.96
C TYR A 13 16.17 -11.16 -9.22
N LYS A 14 15.50 -12.05 -9.96
CA LYS A 14 14.81 -11.71 -11.21
C LYS A 14 13.32 -11.95 -11.08
N ILE A 15 12.57 -10.86 -11.06
CA ILE A 15 11.10 -10.91 -11.13
C ILE A 15 10.67 -11.25 -12.56
N THR A 16 9.93 -12.34 -12.72
CA THR A 16 9.30 -12.73 -14.00
C THR A 16 7.86 -12.20 -14.11
N GLY A 17 7.43 -11.95 -15.35
CA GLY A 17 6.09 -11.45 -15.70
C GLY A 17 6.08 -10.55 -16.95
N ALA A 18 4.92 -9.95 -17.25
CA ALA A 18 4.81 -8.95 -18.31
C ALA A 18 5.65 -7.71 -17.99
N SER A 19 6.27 -7.09 -19.00
CA SER A 19 7.25 -6.01 -18.81
C SER A 19 6.69 -4.81 -18.04
N SER A 20 5.44 -4.41 -18.29
CA SER A 20 4.77 -3.30 -17.61
C SER A 20 4.50 -3.60 -16.14
N SER A 21 4.01 -4.80 -15.81
CA SER A 21 3.74 -5.21 -14.43
C SER A 21 5.04 -5.40 -13.64
N VAL A 22 6.08 -5.94 -14.27
CA VAL A 22 7.41 -6.09 -13.68
C VAL A 22 8.01 -4.73 -13.33
N LYS A 23 7.95 -3.74 -14.25
CA LYS A 23 8.41 -2.37 -13.98
C LYS A 23 7.67 -1.76 -12.79
N GLN A 24 6.35 -1.91 -12.72
CA GLN A 24 5.55 -1.42 -11.59
C GLN A 24 5.95 -2.10 -10.27
N ILE A 25 6.14 -3.41 -10.27
CA ILE A 25 6.57 -4.16 -9.08
C ILE A 25 7.95 -3.69 -8.62
N TYR A 26 8.93 -3.58 -9.52
CA TYR A 26 10.26 -3.06 -9.19
C TYR A 26 10.20 -1.66 -8.58
N ARG A 27 9.37 -0.76 -9.12
CA ARG A 27 9.17 0.58 -8.56
C ARG A 27 8.66 0.54 -7.12
N LEU A 28 7.68 -0.33 -6.84
CA LEU A 28 7.09 -0.47 -5.50
C LEU A 28 8.07 -1.11 -4.51
N ILE A 29 8.86 -2.10 -4.97
CA ILE A 29 9.94 -2.71 -4.18
C ILE A 29 11.03 -1.69 -3.88
N ASN A 30 11.45 -0.91 -4.87
CA ASN A 30 12.44 0.15 -4.67
C ASN A 30 11.98 1.11 -3.57
N HIS A 31 10.73 1.56 -3.62
CA HIS A 31 10.18 2.44 -2.58
C HIS A 31 10.13 1.79 -1.19
N PHE A 32 9.84 0.47 -1.08
CA PHE A 32 9.96 -0.24 0.20
C PHE A 32 11.40 -0.24 0.71
N LEU A 33 12.35 -0.57 -0.16
CA LEU A 33 13.77 -0.63 0.19
C LEU A 33 14.31 0.76 0.52
N GLU A 34 13.89 1.80 -0.19
CA GLU A 34 14.23 3.20 0.13
C GLU A 34 13.74 3.55 1.53
N PHE A 35 12.48 3.20 1.87
CA PHE A 35 11.97 3.40 3.21
C PHE A 35 12.84 2.71 4.28
N VAL A 36 13.27 1.47 4.01
CA VAL A 36 14.15 0.73 4.94
C VAL A 36 15.50 1.41 5.05
N THR A 37 16.15 1.75 3.93
CA THR A 37 17.46 2.42 3.90
C THR A 37 17.46 3.74 4.67
N HIS A 38 16.42 4.56 4.49
CA HIS A 38 16.32 5.86 5.17
C HIS A 38 16.03 5.71 6.66
N LYS A 39 15.18 4.76 7.04
CA LYS A 39 14.73 4.61 8.44
C LYS A 39 15.68 3.75 9.28
N TYR A 40 16.40 2.83 8.64
CA TYR A 40 17.26 1.84 9.29
C TYR A 40 18.63 1.79 8.59
N PRO A 41 19.51 2.80 8.78
CA PRO A 41 20.80 2.88 8.09
C PRO A 41 21.76 1.72 8.38
N TYR A 42 21.52 0.96 9.46
CA TYR A 42 22.27 -0.23 9.80
C TYR A 42 21.95 -1.44 8.89
N VAL A 43 20.83 -1.42 8.17
CA VAL A 43 20.42 -2.49 7.24
C VAL A 43 21.21 -2.35 5.95
N LYS A 44 22.37 -2.99 5.89
CA LYS A 44 23.30 -2.91 4.74
C LYS A 44 23.10 -4.00 3.69
N LYS A 45 22.29 -5.02 3.98
CA LYS A 45 21.99 -6.14 3.09
C LYS A 45 20.53 -6.49 3.12
N ILE A 46 19.97 -6.96 2.01
CA ILE A 46 18.58 -7.43 1.90
C ILE A 46 18.27 -8.53 2.91
N GLU A 47 19.22 -9.43 3.14
CA GLU A 47 19.09 -10.53 4.10
C GLU A 47 18.91 -10.05 5.55
N MET A 48 19.25 -8.80 5.87
CA MET A 48 19.04 -8.22 7.20
C MET A 48 17.59 -7.74 7.39
N ILE A 49 16.75 -7.76 6.34
CA ILE A 49 15.36 -7.36 6.45
C ILE A 49 14.61 -8.34 7.35
N ASN A 50 13.89 -7.82 8.35
CA ASN A 50 13.22 -8.61 9.37
C ASN A 50 11.78 -8.10 9.62
N GLN A 51 11.14 -8.68 10.63
CA GLN A 51 9.75 -8.40 11.01
C GLN A 51 9.54 -6.94 11.43
N ASP A 52 10.52 -6.29 12.04
CA ASP A 52 10.41 -4.89 12.48
C ASP A 52 10.35 -3.92 11.29
N HIS A 53 11.19 -4.13 10.28
CA HIS A 53 11.19 -3.32 9.07
C HIS A 53 9.88 -3.47 8.29
N ARG A 54 9.38 -4.70 8.19
CA ARG A 54 8.07 -5.06 7.64
C ARG A 54 6.94 -4.33 8.41
N ASN A 55 6.91 -4.44 9.72
CA ASN A 55 5.88 -3.80 10.55
C ASN A 55 5.93 -2.27 10.46
N ALA A 56 7.13 -1.69 10.42
CA ALA A 56 7.32 -0.27 10.26
C ALA A 56 6.79 0.26 8.92
N PHE A 57 7.02 -0.48 7.84
CA PHE A 57 6.50 -0.13 6.52
C PHE A 57 4.97 -0.22 6.48
N TYR A 58 4.38 -1.26 7.08
CA TYR A 58 2.93 -1.35 7.21
C TYR A 58 2.33 -0.14 7.96
N ARG A 59 2.92 0.25 9.09
CA ARG A 59 2.47 1.44 9.85
C ARG A 59 2.59 2.72 9.02
N TYR A 60 3.66 2.84 8.23
CA TYR A 60 3.84 3.95 7.30
C TYR A 60 2.73 3.99 6.24
N LEU A 61 2.45 2.87 5.57
CA LEU A 61 1.36 2.76 4.58
C LEU A 61 -0.01 3.07 5.21
N LYS A 62 -0.27 2.54 6.41
CA LYS A 62 -1.51 2.80 7.15
C LYS A 62 -1.70 4.30 7.41
N LYS A 63 -0.67 4.98 7.92
CA LYS A 63 -0.72 6.43 8.16
C LYS A 63 -0.94 7.21 6.86
N LYS A 64 -0.26 6.84 5.76
CA LYS A 64 -0.45 7.49 4.45
C LYS A 64 -1.86 7.29 3.89
N GLY A 65 -2.43 6.09 4.06
CA GLY A 65 -3.81 5.80 3.68
C GLY A 65 -4.82 6.59 4.49
N GLN A 66 -4.66 6.66 5.82
CA GLN A 66 -5.52 7.47 6.70
C GLN A 66 -5.45 8.97 6.38
N GLN A 67 -4.31 9.46 5.91
CA GLN A 67 -4.13 10.84 5.45
C GLN A 67 -4.68 11.11 4.03
N GLY A 68 -5.24 10.11 3.35
CA GLY A 68 -5.69 10.23 1.96
C GLY A 68 -4.56 10.39 0.92
N LYS A 69 -3.30 10.30 1.33
CA LYS A 69 -2.13 10.48 0.44
C LYS A 69 -1.93 9.29 -0.50
N ILE A 70 -2.46 8.12 -0.12
CA ILE A 70 -2.36 6.90 -0.90
C ILE A 70 -3.71 6.18 -0.87
N SER A 71 -4.20 5.74 -2.03
CA SER A 71 -5.45 4.99 -2.14
C SER A 71 -5.30 3.57 -1.56
N LYS A 72 -6.43 2.99 -1.13
CA LYS A 72 -6.49 1.60 -0.65
C LYS A 72 -6.01 0.60 -1.71
N SER A 73 -6.31 0.84 -2.99
CA SER A 73 -5.80 0.02 -4.09
C SER A 73 -4.29 0.10 -4.21
N TYR A 74 -3.70 1.28 -4.05
CA TYR A 74 -2.25 1.41 -4.17
C TYR A 74 -1.52 0.81 -2.96
N ILE A 75 -2.11 0.88 -1.76
CA ILE A 75 -1.61 0.13 -0.58
C ILE A 75 -1.60 -1.37 -0.85
N LYS A 76 -2.67 -1.92 -1.44
CA LYS A 76 -2.73 -3.33 -1.84
C LYS A 76 -1.54 -3.68 -2.74
N ASP A 77 -1.24 -2.86 -3.74
CA ASP A 77 -0.15 -3.09 -4.67
C ASP A 77 1.22 -3.07 -3.96
N TYR A 78 1.43 -2.13 -3.03
CA TYR A 78 2.64 -2.12 -2.19
C TYR A 78 2.81 -3.40 -1.38
N LEU A 79 1.75 -3.88 -0.76
CA LEU A 79 1.80 -5.09 0.07
C LEU A 79 2.10 -6.34 -0.77
N TYR A 80 1.51 -6.45 -1.97
CA TYR A 80 1.83 -7.53 -2.89
C TYR A 80 3.26 -7.46 -3.44
N ALA A 81 3.74 -6.26 -3.78
CA ALA A 81 5.11 -6.07 -4.23
C ALA A 81 6.13 -6.45 -3.13
N ALA A 82 5.88 -6.04 -1.88
CA ALA A 82 6.70 -6.45 -0.74
C ALA A 82 6.63 -7.96 -0.48
N ASN A 83 5.46 -8.60 -0.63
CA ASN A 83 5.35 -10.06 -0.56
C ASN A 83 6.17 -10.75 -1.67
N LYS A 84 6.21 -10.18 -2.88
CA LYS A 84 7.04 -10.74 -3.96
C LYS A 84 8.51 -10.65 -3.57
N LEU A 85 8.97 -9.49 -3.11
CA LEU A 85 10.33 -9.33 -2.55
C LEU A 85 10.63 -10.40 -1.49
N PHE A 86 9.77 -10.53 -0.46
CA PHE A 86 10.00 -11.48 0.64
C PHE A 86 10.10 -12.93 0.18
N LYS A 87 9.30 -13.33 -0.81
CA LYS A 87 9.38 -14.66 -1.41
C LYS A 87 10.70 -14.86 -2.17
N GLU A 88 11.10 -13.90 -2.99
CA GLU A 88 12.35 -13.98 -3.76
C GLU A 88 13.58 -14.09 -2.84
N ILE A 89 13.59 -13.38 -1.71
CA ILE A 89 14.72 -13.38 -0.78
C ILE A 89 14.67 -14.54 0.23
N GLY A 90 13.75 -15.50 0.05
CA GLY A 90 13.63 -16.68 0.90
C GLY A 90 13.05 -16.42 2.30
N LYS A 91 12.25 -15.38 2.47
CA LYS A 91 11.63 -14.98 3.74
C LYS A 91 10.09 -14.94 3.69
N PRO A 92 9.40 -16.02 3.29
CA PRO A 92 7.94 -16.03 3.14
C PRO A 92 7.20 -15.72 4.46
N GLU A 93 7.80 -15.98 5.62
CA GLU A 93 7.26 -15.66 6.94
C GLU A 93 7.02 -14.17 7.18
N LEU A 94 7.70 -13.30 6.43
CA LEU A 94 7.50 -11.84 6.49
C LEU A 94 6.29 -11.36 5.67
N CYS A 95 5.67 -12.25 4.89
CA CYS A 95 4.57 -11.87 4.01
C CYS A 95 3.38 -11.26 4.77
N TYR A 96 2.78 -10.26 4.16
CA TYR A 96 1.52 -9.67 4.58
C TYR A 96 0.34 -10.57 4.22
N ASP A 97 -0.58 -10.76 5.17
CA ASP A 97 -1.96 -11.14 4.85
C ASP A 97 -2.70 -9.90 4.32
N VAL A 98 -2.57 -9.70 3.00
CA VAL A 98 -3.11 -8.52 2.31
C VAL A 98 -4.63 -8.44 2.49
N SER A 99 -5.32 -9.57 2.41
CA SER A 99 -6.79 -9.64 2.56
C SER A 99 -7.24 -9.17 3.94
N LYS A 100 -6.60 -9.68 5.01
CA LYS A 100 -6.89 -9.26 6.38
C LYS A 100 -6.57 -7.78 6.61
N ILE A 101 -5.44 -7.32 6.08
CA ILE A 101 -5.04 -5.92 6.20
C ILE A 101 -6.06 -5.00 5.53
N LEU A 102 -6.44 -5.28 4.28
CA LEU A 102 -7.40 -4.44 3.55
C LEU A 102 -8.78 -4.41 4.20
N LYS A 103 -9.23 -5.50 4.83
CA LYS A 103 -10.47 -5.50 5.63
C LYS A 103 -10.39 -4.56 6.83
N SER A 104 -9.23 -4.46 7.48
CA SER A 104 -8.99 -3.55 8.61
C SER A 104 -8.79 -2.08 8.24
N PHE A 105 -8.63 -1.77 6.95
CA PHE A 105 -8.55 -0.39 6.48
C PHE A 105 -9.95 0.24 6.40
N GLU A 106 -10.30 0.99 7.45
CA GLU A 106 -11.32 2.03 7.41
C GLU A 106 -10.80 3.16 6.52
N SER A 107 -11.15 3.10 5.23
CA SER A 107 -11.02 4.27 4.36
C SER A 107 -12.10 5.26 4.74
N ILE A 108 -11.76 6.55 4.91
CA ILE A 108 -12.75 7.63 4.83
C ILE A 108 -13.41 7.48 3.45
N LYS A 109 -14.69 7.08 3.42
CA LYS A 109 -15.49 7.15 2.21
C LYS A 109 -15.85 8.61 2.03
N THR A 110 -15.10 9.34 1.23
CA THR A 110 -15.59 10.59 0.65
C THR A 110 -16.66 10.21 -0.37
N ILE A 111 -17.92 10.47 -0.01
CA ILE A 111 -19.02 10.48 -0.96
C ILE A 111 -19.03 11.90 -1.51
N ASP A 112 -18.55 12.09 -2.74
CA ASP A 112 -18.76 13.35 -3.45
C ASP A 112 -20.22 13.38 -3.89
N VAL A 113 -20.98 14.30 -3.31
CA VAL A 113 -22.40 14.50 -3.63
C VAL A 113 -22.48 15.76 -4.48
N THR A 114 -23.10 15.67 -5.65
CA THR A 114 -23.36 16.87 -6.47
C THR A 114 -24.28 17.83 -5.73
N LEU A 115 -24.25 19.13 -6.09
CA LEU A 115 -25.15 20.13 -5.52
C LEU A 115 -26.63 19.75 -5.73
N GLU A 116 -26.93 19.11 -6.86
CA GLU A 116 -28.25 18.60 -7.20
C GLU A 116 -28.66 17.44 -6.28
N GLU A 117 -27.83 16.42 -6.11
CA GLU A 117 -28.08 15.30 -5.18
C GLU A 117 -28.24 15.81 -3.74
N PHE A 118 -27.45 16.80 -3.33
CA PHE A 118 -27.57 17.42 -2.01
C PHE A 118 -28.93 18.13 -1.84
N ASN A 119 -29.37 18.89 -2.84
CA ASN A 119 -30.67 19.56 -2.83
C ASN A 119 -31.84 18.57 -2.87
N ASN A 120 -31.68 17.45 -3.58
CA ASN A 120 -32.66 16.36 -3.64
C ASN A 120 -32.79 15.67 -2.27
N ILE A 121 -31.68 15.39 -1.60
CA ILE A 121 -31.65 14.84 -0.22
C ILE A 121 -32.33 15.80 0.75
N LYS A 122 -32.03 17.11 0.66
CA LYS A 122 -32.64 18.14 1.51
C LYS A 122 -34.14 18.25 1.30
N THR A 123 -34.59 18.17 0.04
CA THR A 123 -36.01 18.20 -0.33
C THR A 123 -36.74 16.96 0.18
N CYS A 124 -36.14 15.78 0.05
CA CYS A 124 -36.72 14.53 0.57
C CYS A 124 -36.88 14.56 2.09
N ARG A 125 -35.85 15.02 2.83
CA ARG A 125 -35.95 15.17 4.30
C ARG A 125 -37.04 16.14 4.71
N ARG A 126 -37.22 17.27 4.00
CA ARG A 126 -38.30 18.22 4.29
C ARG A 126 -39.68 17.62 4.04
N LYS A 127 -39.86 16.86 2.96
CA LYS A 127 -41.16 16.29 2.59
C LYS A 127 -41.56 15.06 3.40
N TYR A 128 -40.60 14.21 3.76
CA TYR A 128 -40.88 12.88 4.30
C TYR A 128 -40.27 12.60 5.68
N GLY A 129 -39.51 13.55 6.25
CA GLY A 129 -38.78 13.36 7.51
C GLY A 129 -37.59 12.38 7.41
N LYS A 130 -37.43 11.69 6.29
CA LYS A 130 -36.38 10.70 6.02
C LYS A 130 -35.97 10.75 4.55
N VAL A 131 -34.78 10.25 4.25
CA VAL A 131 -34.35 10.01 2.86
C VAL A 131 -34.99 8.71 2.41
N ILE A 132 -35.82 8.76 1.38
CA ILE A 132 -36.41 7.56 0.78
C ILE A 132 -35.38 7.06 -0.23
N VAL A 133 -34.85 5.87 0.02
CA VAL A 133 -34.01 5.15 -0.95
C VAL A 133 -34.98 4.37 -1.85
N PRO A 134 -34.83 4.38 -3.18
CA PRO A 134 -35.64 3.53 -4.06
C PRO A 134 -35.50 2.05 -3.72
#